data_AF-A0A954CDA8-F1
#
_entry.id   AF-A0A954CDA8-F1
#
_cell.length_a   1.000
_cell.length_b   1.000
_cell.length_c   1.000
_cell.angle_alpha   90.00
_cell.angle_beta   90.00
_cell.angle_gamma   90.00
#
_symmetry.space_group_name_H-M   'P 1'
#
loop_
_entity.id
_entity.type
_entity.pdbx_description
1 polymer ?
#
loop_
_entity_poly.entity_id
_entity_poly.type
_entity_poly.pdbx_seq_one_letter_code
_entity_poly.pdbx_strand_id
1 'polypeptide(L)'
;VMHLVLHYLEAPSIALAEARRVLRPEGRLLLIDYAPHGLSDLRDDHRHRWLGFEDAEIAGWFERTGFALAKAEAVAGAPLSVRLWLGRAA
;
A
#
# COMPACT_ATOMS: atom_id res chain seq x y z
N VAL A 1 -10.96 -2.66 -0.29
CA VAL A 1 -9.91 -2.28 -1.25
C VAL A 1 -9.40 -0.92 -0.84
N MET A 2 -8.09 -0.72 -0.80
CA MET A 2 -7.45 0.59 -0.64
C MET A 2 -6.69 0.87 -1.92
N HIS A 3 -6.97 2.00 -2.58
CA HIS A 3 -6.45 2.29 -3.91
C HIS A 3 -5.94 3.73 -3.96
N LEU A 4 -4.66 3.90 -4.27
CA LEU A 4 -3.97 5.18 -4.44
C LEU A 4 -4.23 6.15 -3.28
N VAL A 5 -4.10 5.64 -2.05
CA VAL A 5 -4.38 6.43 -0.85
C VAL A 5 -3.25 6.38 0.17
N LEU A 6 -2.42 5.33 0.18
CA LEU A 6 -1.41 5.12 1.21
C LEU A 6 -0.30 6.17 1.12
N HIS A 7 0.04 6.61 -0.10
CA HIS A 7 1.05 7.65 -0.33
C HIS A 7 0.68 9.03 0.21
N TYR A 8 -0.59 9.28 0.55
CA TYR A 8 -1.02 10.51 1.23
C TYR A 8 -0.87 10.44 2.76
N LEU A 9 -0.80 9.23 3.32
CA LEU A 9 -0.89 9.04 4.76
C LEU A 9 0.43 9.34 5.44
N GLU A 10 0.37 10.06 6.56
CA GLU A 10 1.53 10.24 7.43
C GLU A 10 2.04 8.93 8.02
N ALA A 11 1.12 8.06 8.45
CA ALA A 11 1.42 6.78 9.04
C ALA A 11 0.61 5.66 8.35
N PRO A 12 1.12 5.08 7.24
CA PRO A 12 0.48 3.98 6.51
C PRO A 12 0.05 2.80 7.39
N SER A 13 0.88 2.45 8.39
CA SER A 13 0.61 1.33 9.31
C SER A 13 -0.66 1.52 10.13
N ILE A 14 -1.03 2.75 10.51
CA ILE A 14 -2.25 3.01 11.29
C ILE A 14 -3.49 2.68 10.45
N ALA A 15 -3.52 3.11 9.18
CA ALA A 15 -4.64 2.81 8.29
C ALA A 15 -4.76 1.30 7.99
N LEU A 16 -3.63 0.61 7.88
CA LEU A 16 -3.61 -0.85 7.74
C LEU A 16 -4.14 -1.54 9.01
N ALA A 17 -3.75 -1.11 10.20
CA ALA A 17 -4.29 -1.64 11.46
C ALA A 17 -5.82 -1.44 11.56
N GLU A 18 -6.32 -0.27 11.14
CA GLU A 18 -7.77 -0.02 11.10
C GLU A 18 -8.48 -0.89 10.06
N ALA A 19 -7.86 -1.10 8.88
CA ALA A 19 -8.36 -2.05 7.90
C ALA A 19 -8.43 -3.47 8.47
N ARG A 20 -7.43 -3.89 9.25
CA ARG A 20 -7.43 -5.20 9.93
C ARG A 20 -8.57 -5.30 10.95
N ARG A 21 -8.81 -4.25 11.73
CA ARG A 21 -9.82 -4.22 12.81
C ARG A 21 -11.24 -4.43 12.29
N VAL A 22 -11.55 -3.90 11.11
CA VAL A 22 -12.91 -3.98 10.53
C VAL A 22 -13.14 -5.20 9.64
N LEU A 23 -12.08 -5.90 9.24
CA LEU A 23 -12.19 -7.13 8.44
C LEU A 23 -12.55 -8.31 9.32
N ARG A 24 -13.43 -9.17 8.80
CA ARG A 24 -13.68 -10.51 9.37
C ARG A 24 -12.40 -11.36 9.35
N PRO A 25 -12.29 -12.41 10.19
CA PRO A 25 -11.22 -13.40 10.08
C PRO A 25 -11.10 -13.95 8.64
N GLU A 26 -9.88 -14.19 8.17
CA GLU A 26 -9.58 -14.60 6.79
C GLU A 26 -10.07 -13.61 5.71
N GLY A 27 -10.47 -12.41 6.12
CA GLY A 27 -10.82 -11.30 5.23
C GLY A 27 -9.63 -10.91 4.36
N ARG A 28 -9.92 -10.32 3.19
CA ARG A 28 -8.89 -9.92 2.24
C ARG A 28 -8.81 -8.40 2.16
N LEU A 29 -7.59 -7.88 2.20
CA LEU A 29 -7.28 -6.50 1.86
C LEU A 29 -6.51 -6.52 0.53
N LEU A 30 -7.06 -5.85 -0.49
CA LEU A 30 -6.30 -5.49 -1.67
C LEU A 30 -5.83 -4.05 -1.49
N LEU A 31 -4.52 -3.85 -1.41
CA LEU A 31 -3.86 -2.56 -1.43
C LEU A 31 -3.26 -2.34 -2.81
N ILE A 32 -3.51 -1.16 -3.36
CA ILE A 32 -2.96 -0.74 -4.65
C ILE A 32 -2.36 0.64 -4.47
N ASP A 33 -1.07 0.77 -4.73
CA ASP A 33 -0.40 2.07 -4.66
C ASP A 33 0.77 2.15 -5.65
N TYR A 34 1.44 3.29 -5.75
CA TYR A 34 2.54 3.47 -6.69
C TYR A 34 3.75 2.60 -6.34
N ALA A 35 4.40 2.08 -7.37
CA ALA A 35 5.78 1.59 -7.26
C ALA A 35 6.72 2.78 -6.98
N PRO A 36 7.92 2.56 -6.41
CA PRO A 36 8.87 3.63 -6.17
C PRO A 36 9.17 4.41 -7.46
N HIS A 37 9.17 5.74 -7.36
CA HIS A 37 9.40 6.61 -8.51
C HIS A 37 10.14 7.90 -8.13
N GLY A 38 10.77 8.54 -9.12
CA GLY A 38 11.55 9.76 -8.95
C GLY A 38 10.80 11.08 -9.17
N LEU A 39 9.49 11.05 -9.45
CA LEU A 39 8.69 12.25 -9.76
C LEU A 39 8.39 13.09 -8.49
N SER A 40 9.35 13.93 -8.09
CA SER A 40 9.24 14.79 -6.90
C SER A 40 8.13 15.84 -6.99
N ASP A 41 7.78 16.29 -8.20
CA ASP A 41 6.70 17.27 -8.42
C ASP A 41 5.37 16.78 -7.82
N LEU A 42 5.15 15.46 -7.78
CA LEU A 42 3.96 14.89 -7.15
C LEU A 42 3.93 15.08 -5.63
N ARG A 43 5.08 15.19 -4.96
CA ARG A 43 5.13 15.54 -3.54
C ARG A 43 4.79 17.00 -3.32
N ASP A 44 5.39 17.87 -4.14
CA ASP A 44 5.36 19.30 -3.91
C ASP A 44 4.00 19.90 -4.35
N ASP A 45 3.49 19.47 -5.51
CA ASP A 45 2.26 20.00 -6.12
C ASP A 45 1.02 19.15 -5.85
N HIS A 46 1.20 17.83 -5.73
CA HIS A 46 0.09 16.87 -5.57
C HIS A 46 0.00 16.25 -4.18
N ARG A 47 0.83 16.71 -3.22
CA ARG A 47 0.80 16.28 -1.82
C ARG A 47 1.08 14.78 -1.60
N HIS A 48 1.78 14.12 -2.52
CA HIS A 48 2.30 12.77 -2.27
C HIS A 48 3.33 12.83 -1.15
N ARG A 49 3.02 12.29 0.03
CA ARG A 49 4.01 12.21 1.12
C ARG A 49 5.07 11.15 0.82
N TRP A 50 4.67 10.05 0.19
CA TRP A 50 5.54 8.95 -0.23
C TRP A 50 5.60 8.88 -1.76
N LEU A 51 6.76 8.60 -2.34
CA LEU A 51 6.95 8.48 -3.78
C LEU A 51 6.83 7.01 -4.23
N GLY A 52 5.79 6.34 -3.75
CA GLY A 52 5.57 4.91 -3.91
C GLY A 52 6.23 4.06 -2.83
N PHE A 53 6.06 2.73 -2.93
CA PHE A 53 6.49 1.76 -1.92
C PHE A 53 7.08 0.50 -2.55
N GLU A 54 8.11 -0.05 -1.92
CA GLU A 54 8.64 -1.37 -2.25
C GLU A 54 7.82 -2.51 -1.62
N ASP A 55 7.92 -3.70 -2.23
CA ASP A 55 7.23 -4.89 -1.71
C ASP A 55 7.64 -5.23 -0.27
N ALA A 56 8.91 -5.04 0.08
CA ALA A 56 9.42 -5.31 1.42
C ALA A 56 8.82 -4.38 2.49
N GLU A 57 8.60 -3.11 2.16
CA GLU A 57 7.99 -2.14 3.08
C GLU A 57 6.54 -2.51 3.40
N ILE A 58 5.75 -2.82 2.36
CA ILE A 58 4.37 -3.25 2.51
C ILE A 58 4.28 -4.58 3.25
N ALA A 59 5.14 -5.54 2.92
CA ALA A 59 5.19 -6.83 3.63
C ALA A 59 5.44 -6.65 5.13
N GLY A 60 6.41 -5.81 5.49
CA GLY A 60 6.70 -5.53 6.89
C GLY A 60 5.55 -4.82 7.62
N TRP A 61 4.84 -3.89 6.96
CA TRP A 61 3.65 -3.29 7.57
C TRP A 61 2.50 -4.28 7.67
N PHE A 62 2.26 -5.13 6.68
CA PHE A 62 1.24 -6.17 6.74
C PHE A 62 1.46 -7.08 7.94
N GLU A 63 2.67 -7.60 8.12
CA GLU A 63 3.03 -8.45 9.26
C GLU A 63 2.73 -7.75 10.60
N ARG A 64 3.21 -6.51 10.76
CA ARG A 64 2.98 -5.73 12.00
C ARG A 64 1.52 -5.36 12.26
N THR A 65 0.66 -5.41 11.23
CA THR A 65 -0.75 -5.00 11.31
C THR A 65 -1.72 -6.18 11.21
N GLY A 66 -1.22 -7.42 11.30
CA GLY A 66 -2.06 -8.61 11.34
C GLY A 66 -2.51 -9.11 9.97
N PHE A 67 -1.74 -8.84 8.92
CA PHE A 67 -1.95 -9.40 7.58
C PHE A 67 -0.80 -10.30 7.16
N ALA A 68 -1.14 -11.44 6.55
CA ALA A 68 -0.21 -12.22 5.75
C ALA A 68 -0.25 -11.75 4.30
N LEU A 69 0.91 -11.45 3.71
CA LEU A 69 1.00 -11.13 2.27
C LEU A 69 0.78 -12.39 1.44
N ALA A 70 -0.34 -12.45 0.71
CA ALA A 70 -0.70 -13.58 -0.13
C ALA A 70 -0.20 -13.45 -1.57
N LYS A 71 -0.12 -12.22 -2.11
CA LYS A 71 0.37 -11.96 -3.46
C LYS A 71 0.86 -10.52 -3.60
N ALA A 72 1.87 -10.32 -4.44
CA ALA A 72 2.35 -9.00 -4.85
C ALA A 72 2.55 -9.00 -6.38
N GLU A 73 2.00 -8.01 -7.08
CA GLU A 73 2.06 -7.89 -8.55
C GLU A 73 2.36 -6.46 -8.97
N ALA A 74 3.02 -6.31 -10.14
CA ALA A 74 3.26 -5.01 -10.76
C ALA A 74 2.35 -4.87 -11.98
N VAL A 75 1.78 -3.68 -12.13
CA VAL A 75 1.18 -3.25 -13.39
C VAL A 75 2.04 -2.11 -13.92
N ALA A 76 2.71 -2.37 -15.04
CA ALA A 76 3.53 -1.39 -15.70
C ALA A 76 2.66 -0.24 -16.21
N GLY A 77 3.11 0.98 -15.98
CA GLY A 77 2.51 2.19 -16.53
C GLY A 77 3.58 3.22 -16.85
N ALA A 78 3.23 4.16 -17.72
CA ALA A 78 4.06 5.28 -18.10
C ALA A 78 3.27 6.58 -17.88
N PRO A 79 3.74 7.52 -17.03
CA PRO A 79 5.05 7.53 -16.37
C PRO A 79 5.10 6.73 -15.04
N LEU A 80 3.96 6.29 -14.51
CA LEU A 80 3.87 5.67 -13.18
C LEU A 80 3.41 4.22 -13.29
N SER A 81 4.16 3.32 -12.66
CA SER A 81 3.73 1.94 -12.43
C SER A 81 3.05 1.82 -11.07
N VAL A 82 2.12 0.88 -10.94
CA VAL A 82 1.46 0.57 -9.67
C VAL A 82 1.80 -0.84 -9.22
N ARG A 83 1.74 -1.03 -7.91
CA ARG A 83 1.89 -2.31 -7.22
C ARG A 83 0.54 -2.71 -6.64
N LEU A 84 0.25 -4.01 -6.68
CA LEU A 84 -0.93 -4.60 -6.07
C LEU A 84 -0.46 -5.60 -5.02
N TRP A 85 -0.87 -5.40 -3.77
CA TRP A 85 -0.59 -6.30 -2.66
C TRP A 85 -1.89 -6.86 -2.10
N LEU A 86 -2.04 -8.19 -2.16
CA LEU A 86 -3.17 -8.89 -1.57
C LEU A 86 -2.76 -9.42 -0.19
N GLY A 87 -3.32 -8.85 0.87
CA GLY A 87 -3.19 -9.31 2.25
C GLY A 87 -4.39 -10.18 2.68
N ARG A 88 -4.13 -11.17 3.53
CA ARG A 88 -5.15 -11.92 4.27
C ARG A 88 -5.06 -11.57 5.75
N ALA A 89 -6.20 -11.24 6.36
CA ALA A 89 -6.29 -10.99 7.78
C ALA A 89 -5.99 -12.29 8.53
N ALA A 90 -4.81 -12.32 9.17
CA ALA A 90 -4.34 -13.41 10.02
C ALA A 90 -4.88 -13.26 11.44
#